data_AF-A0A7C6F8C6-F1
#
_entry.id   AF-A0A7C6F8C6-F1
#
_cell.length_a   1.000
_cell.length_b   1.000
_cell.length_c   1.000
_cell.angle_alpha   90.00
_cell.angle_beta   90.00
_cell.angle_gamma   90.00
#
_symmetry.space_group_name_H-M   'P 1'
#
loop_
_entity.id
_entity.type
_entity.pdbx_description
1 polymer ?
#
loop_
_entity_poly.entity_id
_entity_poly.type
_entity_poly.pdbx_seq_one_letter_code
_entity_poly.pdbx_strand_id
1 'polypeptide(L)'
;MLNISPRKIAHVIIRARELGVKVARWDMPTDTADAETILEARPGDATEAELRSFIRNLNDDEKASLVAVMWIGRDSFMADDLAEAIRTAKEEATTPTEDYLLGVPHLAEHLEDGMEKLGMDPSDAEGDLI
;
A
#
# COMPACT_ATOMS: atom_id res chain seq x y z
N MET A 1 11.89 7.39 14.52
CA MET A 1 12.46 6.12 13.97
C MET A 1 11.35 5.44 13.19
N LEU A 2 11.67 4.76 12.09
CA LEU A 2 10.69 3.95 11.36
C LEU A 2 10.27 2.79 12.28
N ASN A 3 9.00 2.72 12.66
CA ASN A 3 8.50 1.68 13.57
C ASN A 3 7.98 0.44 12.81
N ILE A 4 8.25 0.34 11.52
CA ILE A 4 7.88 -0.77 10.64
C ILE A 4 9.15 -1.34 9.98
N SER A 5 9.18 -2.66 9.81
CA SER A 5 10.29 -3.30 9.11
C SER A 5 10.20 -3.05 7.60
N PRO A 6 11.31 -2.76 6.90
CA PRO A 6 11.33 -2.60 5.44
C PRO A 6 10.70 -3.78 4.69
N ARG A 7 10.90 -5.00 5.20
CA ARG A 7 10.28 -6.23 4.68
C ARG A 7 8.75 -6.19 4.64
N LYS A 8 8.11 -5.55 5.63
CA LYS A 8 6.64 -5.42 5.64
C LYS A 8 6.18 -4.41 4.59
N ILE A 9 6.94 -3.34 4.37
CA ILE A 9 6.65 -2.36 3.32
C ILE A 9 6.80 -2.98 1.94
N ALA A 10 7.88 -3.72 1.69
CA ALA A 10 8.10 -4.44 0.45
C ALA A 10 6.97 -5.44 0.14
N HIS A 11 6.49 -6.17 1.16
CA HIS A 11 5.33 -7.05 0.99
C HIS A 11 4.08 -6.29 0.52
N VAL A 12 3.81 -5.11 1.11
CA VAL A 12 2.68 -4.25 0.72
C VAL A 12 2.85 -3.76 -0.72
N ILE A 13 4.06 -3.36 -1.13
CA ILE A 13 4.36 -2.89 -2.49
C ILE A 13 4.04 -3.97 -3.53
N ILE A 14 4.53 -5.20 -3.32
CA ILE A 14 4.32 -6.31 -4.24
C ILE A 14 2.81 -6.57 -4.40
N ARG A 15 2.09 -6.70 -3.28
CA ARG A 15 0.64 -6.94 -3.30
C ARG A 15 -0.14 -5.80 -3.94
N ALA A 16 0.23 -4.55 -3.64
CA ALA A 16 -0.41 -3.36 -4.21
C ALA A 16 -0.18 -3.28 -5.74
N ARG A 17 1.02 -3.65 -6.22
CA ARG A 17 1.34 -3.71 -7.64
C ARG A 17 0.55 -4.83 -8.34
N GLU A 18 0.46 -6.01 -7.74
CA GLU A 18 -0.38 -7.11 -8.26
C GLU A 18 -1.85 -6.68 -8.38
N LEU A 19 -2.36 -5.95 -7.38
CA LEU A 19 -3.72 -5.40 -7.40
C LEU A 19 -3.89 -4.36 -8.52
N GLY A 20 -2.97 -3.39 -8.63
CA GLY A 20 -3.02 -2.34 -9.66
C GLY A 20 -2.95 -2.87 -11.09
N VAL A 21 -2.06 -3.82 -11.36
CA VAL A 21 -1.95 -4.51 -12.68
C VAL A 21 -3.25 -5.23 -13.02
N LYS A 22 -3.89 -5.85 -12.03
CA LYS A 22 -5.14 -6.59 -12.23
C LYS A 22 -6.31 -5.65 -12.49
N VAL A 23 -6.44 -4.54 -11.76
CA VAL A 23 -7.48 -3.52 -11.98
C VAL A 23 -7.36 -2.92 -13.39
N ALA A 24 -6.16 -2.55 -13.82
CA ALA A 24 -5.93 -2.00 -15.18
C ALA A 24 -6.35 -2.98 -16.30
N ARG A 25 -6.25 -4.29 -16.07
CA ARG A 25 -6.69 -5.32 -17.04
C ARG A 25 -8.22 -5.37 -17.21
N TRP A 26 -8.98 -5.00 -16.17
CA TRP A 26 -10.44 -5.00 -16.20
C TRP A 26 -11.05 -3.63 -16.56
N ASP A 27 -10.28 -2.55 -16.42
CA ASP A 27 -10.70 -1.18 -16.82
C ASP A 27 -10.67 -0.97 -18.35
N MET A 28 -10.13 -1.95 -19.09
CA MET A 28 -10.21 -1.94 -20.55
C MET A 28 -11.65 -2.23 -20.99
N PRO A 29 -12.25 -1.41 -21.88
CA PRO A 29 -13.58 -1.69 -22.42
C PRO A 29 -13.49 -2.92 -23.32
N THR A 30 -13.75 -4.11 -22.76
CA THR A 30 -14.17 -5.24 -23.58
C THR A 30 -15.66 -5.05 -23.82
N ASP A 31 -15.97 -4.61 -25.03
CA ASP A 31 -17.33 -4.39 -25.53
C ASP A 31 -18.05 -5.74 -25.66
N THR A 32 -18.48 -6.33 -24.54
CA THR A 32 -19.51 -7.38 -24.41
C THR A 32 -19.85 -7.53 -22.92
N ALA A 33 -20.78 -6.71 -22.44
CA ALA A 33 -21.34 -6.85 -21.10
C ALA A 33 -22.64 -7.66 -21.17
N ASP A 34 -22.54 -8.97 -20.92
CA ASP A 34 -23.63 -9.70 -20.27
C ASP A 34 -23.61 -9.28 -18.78
N ALA A 35 -24.53 -8.38 -18.42
CA ALA A 35 -24.49 -7.59 -17.19
C ALA A 35 -25.04 -8.30 -15.94
N GLU A 36 -25.15 -9.64 -15.89
CA GLU A 36 -26.01 -10.27 -14.89
C GLU A 36 -25.47 -11.47 -14.08
N THR A 37 -24.15 -11.74 -13.99
CA THR A 37 -23.70 -12.94 -13.21
C THR A 37 -22.43 -12.83 -12.35
N ILE A 38 -21.66 -11.75 -12.28
CA ILE A 38 -20.39 -11.79 -11.53
C ILE A 38 -20.29 -10.71 -10.45
N LEU A 39 -21.10 -10.86 -9.40
CA LEU A 39 -20.94 -10.18 -8.10
C LEU A 39 -20.40 -11.13 -7.02
N GLU A 40 -19.92 -12.32 -7.40
CA GLU A 40 -19.44 -13.32 -6.43
C GLU A 40 -17.95 -13.58 -6.67
N ALA A 41 -17.12 -13.02 -5.77
CA ALA A 41 -15.70 -13.28 -5.60
C ALA A 41 -14.83 -13.12 -6.86
N ARG A 42 -14.58 -11.87 -7.28
CA ARG A 42 -13.50 -11.63 -8.25
C ARG A 42 -12.16 -11.96 -7.57
N PRO A 43 -11.21 -12.59 -8.26
CA PRO A 43 -9.87 -12.84 -7.70
C PRO A 43 -9.03 -11.55 -7.51
N GLY A 44 -9.58 -10.37 -7.81
CA GLY A 44 -9.06 -9.07 -7.34
C GLY A 44 -9.42 -8.82 -5.88
N ASP A 45 -10.63 -9.18 -5.45
CA ASP A 45 -11.06 -9.16 -4.04
C ASP A 45 -10.16 -10.03 -3.17
N ALA A 46 -9.65 -11.16 -3.67
CA ALA A 46 -8.78 -12.03 -2.86
C ALA A 46 -7.45 -11.35 -2.51
N THR A 47 -6.75 -10.79 -3.51
CA THR A 47 -5.48 -10.06 -3.30
C THR A 47 -5.71 -8.78 -2.49
N GLU A 48 -6.80 -8.05 -2.78
CA GLU A 48 -7.19 -6.87 -2.00
C GLU A 48 -7.51 -7.24 -0.55
N ALA A 49 -8.29 -8.29 -0.30
CA ALA A 49 -8.65 -8.75 1.03
C ALA A 49 -7.45 -9.26 1.82
N GLU A 50 -6.49 -9.94 1.16
CA GLU A 50 -5.22 -10.31 1.78
C GLU A 50 -4.40 -9.08 2.17
N LEU A 51 -4.23 -8.11 1.27
CA LEU A 51 -3.50 -6.88 1.56
C LEU A 51 -4.19 -6.06 2.65
N ARG A 52 -5.52 -5.96 2.60
CA ARG A 52 -6.35 -5.35 3.63
C ARG A 52 -6.14 -5.99 4.99
N SER A 53 -6.19 -7.31 5.04
CA SER A 53 -6.01 -8.08 6.27
C SER A 53 -4.60 -7.93 6.82
N PHE A 54 -3.60 -7.90 5.95
CA PHE A 54 -2.21 -7.66 6.31
C PHE A 54 -2.03 -6.28 6.96
N ILE A 55 -2.51 -5.21 6.31
CA ILE A 55 -2.43 -3.84 6.84
C ILE A 55 -3.24 -3.72 8.14
N ARG A 56 -4.44 -4.32 8.20
CA ARG A 56 -5.27 -4.34 9.42
C ARG A 56 -4.53 -4.95 10.61
N ASN A 57 -3.76 -6.01 10.37
CA ASN A 57 -3.02 -6.74 11.39
C ASN A 57 -1.69 -6.07 11.80
N LEU A 58 -1.31 -4.96 11.18
CA LEU A 58 -0.22 -4.10 11.64
C LEU A 58 -0.62 -3.34 12.91
N ASN A 59 0.36 -3.04 13.76
CA ASN A 59 0.14 -2.17 14.92
C ASN A 59 -0.08 -0.71 14.48
N ASP A 60 -0.66 0.13 15.34
CA ASP A 60 -0.93 1.55 15.03
C ASP A 60 0.35 2.33 14.64
N ASP A 61 1.46 2.04 15.31
CA ASP A 61 2.78 2.59 14.97
C ASP A 61 3.27 2.18 13.59
N GLU A 62 3.01 0.94 13.19
CA GLU A 62 3.39 0.40 11.88
C GLU A 62 2.51 0.98 10.78
N LYS A 63 1.19 1.07 11.03
CA LYS A 63 0.23 1.73 10.13
C LYS A 63 0.59 3.18 9.88
N ALA A 64 0.90 3.93 10.94
CA ALA A 64 1.33 5.32 10.83
C ALA A 64 2.65 5.46 10.07
N SER A 65 3.60 4.55 10.30
CA SER A 65 4.85 4.52 9.55
C SER A 65 4.62 4.25 8.07
N LEU A 66 3.71 3.33 7.73
CA LEU A 66 3.38 2.99 6.34
C LEU A 66 2.71 4.18 5.61
N VAL A 67 1.79 4.87 6.28
CA VAL A 67 1.16 6.09 5.75
C VAL A 67 2.19 7.21 5.54
N ALA A 68 3.10 7.39 6.50
CA ALA A 68 4.16 8.40 6.40
C ALA A 68 5.09 8.12 5.21
N VAL A 69 5.49 6.87 4.98
CA VAL A 69 6.31 6.48 3.81
C VAL A 69 5.56 6.78 2.50
N MET A 70 4.27 6.43 2.42
CA MET A 70 3.44 6.75 1.25
C MET A 70 3.35 8.26 1.01
N TRP A 71 3.19 9.06 2.06
CA TRP A 71 3.17 10.51 1.95
C TRP A 71 4.51 11.10 1.48
N ILE A 72 5.64 10.52 1.88
CA ILE A 72 6.97 10.95 1.41
C ILE A 72 7.16 10.64 -0.08
N GLY A 73 6.74 9.46 -0.53
CA GLY A 73 6.81 9.13 -1.96
C GLY A 73 5.85 9.93 -2.83
N ARG A 74 4.77 10.46 -2.27
CA ARG A 74 3.88 11.43 -2.95
C ARG A 74 4.39 12.89 -2.90
N ASP A 75 5.55 13.14 -2.29
CA ASP A 75 6.06 14.49 -2.02
C ASP A 75 5.14 15.36 -1.14
N SER A 76 4.25 14.73 -0.35
CA SER A 76 3.46 15.44 0.66
C SER A 76 4.30 15.84 1.88
N PHE A 77 5.33 15.04 2.19
CA PHE A 77 6.32 15.27 3.25
C PHE A 77 7.72 14.96 2.74
N MET A 78 8.75 15.55 3.37
CA MET A 78 10.14 15.24 3.06
C MET A 78 10.64 14.05 3.89
N ALA A 79 11.71 13.40 3.44
CA ALA A 79 12.35 12.30 4.17
C ALA A 79 12.83 12.73 5.58
N ASP A 80 13.34 13.96 5.72
CA ASP A 80 13.72 14.55 7.00
C ASP A 80 12.52 14.80 7.94
N ASP A 81 11.32 14.99 7.38
CA ASP A 81 10.07 15.24 8.12
C ASP A 81 9.34 13.94 8.49
N LEU A 82 9.96 12.77 8.30
CA LEU A 82 9.36 11.47 8.60
C LEU A 82 8.74 11.40 10.00
N ALA A 83 9.42 11.92 11.01
CA ALA A 83 8.92 11.89 12.39
C ALA A 83 7.63 12.71 12.55
N GLU A 84 7.52 13.83 11.85
CA GLU A 84 6.32 14.65 11.81
C GLU A 84 5.22 13.95 11.01
N ALA A 85 5.54 13.40 9.84
CA ALA A 85 4.60 12.64 9.02
C ALA A 85 3.98 11.46 9.79
N ILE A 86 4.76 10.72 10.58
CA ILE A 86 4.26 9.63 11.44
C ILE A 86 3.32 10.18 12.52
N ARG A 87 3.66 11.30 13.16
CA ARG A 87 2.81 11.92 14.18
C ARG A 87 1.47 12.35 13.57
N THR A 88 1.52 13.05 12.45
CA THR A 88 0.32 13.48 11.71
C THR A 88 -0.50 12.28 11.25
N ALA A 89 0.14 11.21 10.76
CA ALA A 89 -0.58 9.99 10.38
C ALA A 89 -1.32 9.34 11.55
N LYS A 90 -0.76 9.37 12.77
CA LYS A 90 -1.45 8.90 13.98
C LYS A 90 -2.60 9.81 14.39
N GLU A 91 -2.42 11.12 14.30
CA GLU A 91 -3.44 12.11 14.66
C GLU A 91 -4.62 12.06 13.68
N GLU A 92 -4.33 11.88 12.39
CA GLU A 92 -5.31 11.82 11.30
C GLU A 92 -5.89 10.41 11.07
N ALA A 93 -5.48 9.39 11.85
CA ALA A 93 -5.95 8.00 11.76
C ALA A 93 -7.39 7.81 12.28
N THR A 94 -8.32 8.63 11.78
CA THR A 94 -9.76 8.63 12.10
C THR A 94 -10.53 7.57 11.32
N THR A 95 -9.94 7.04 10.24
CA THR A 95 -10.50 6.03 9.34
C THR A 95 -9.57 4.80 9.33
N PRO A 96 -10.09 3.57 9.16
CA PRO A 96 -9.24 2.39 9.05
C PRO A 96 -8.14 2.59 8.00
N THR A 97 -6.89 2.48 8.43
CA THR A 97 -5.72 2.75 7.59
C THR A 97 -5.67 1.84 6.37
N GLU A 98 -6.16 0.60 6.50
CA GLU A 98 -6.25 -0.34 5.39
C GLU A 98 -7.15 0.18 4.26
N ASP A 99 -8.31 0.75 4.57
CA ASP A 99 -9.24 1.30 3.57
C ASP A 99 -8.66 2.56 2.94
N TYR A 100 -7.99 3.41 3.74
CA TYR A 100 -7.32 4.60 3.24
C TYR A 100 -6.22 4.26 2.24
N LEU A 101 -5.31 3.35 2.59
CA LEU A 101 -4.18 2.96 1.73
C LEU A 101 -4.65 2.23 0.46
N LEU A 102 -5.60 1.30 0.58
CA LEU A 102 -6.15 0.59 -0.59
C LEU A 102 -6.90 1.50 -1.56
N GLY A 103 -7.43 2.63 -1.07
CA GLY A 103 -8.02 3.66 -1.91
C GLY A 103 -7.02 4.56 -2.64
N VAL A 104 -5.71 4.46 -2.32
CA VAL A 104 -4.67 5.28 -2.96
C VAL A 104 -4.32 4.67 -4.33
N PRO A 105 -4.54 5.38 -5.44
CA PRO A 105 -4.06 4.94 -6.74
C PRO A 105 -2.53 4.93 -6.73
N HIS A 106 -1.91 3.98 -7.45
CA HIS A 106 -0.45 3.88 -7.55
C HIS A 106 0.26 3.73 -6.17
N LEU A 107 -0.41 3.12 -5.18
CA LEU A 107 0.13 2.91 -3.83
C LEU A 107 1.53 2.29 -3.84
N ALA A 108 1.77 1.29 -4.70
CA ALA A 108 3.06 0.62 -4.80
C ALA A 108 4.17 1.62 -5.15
N GLU A 109 3.96 2.46 -6.17
CA GLU A 109 4.92 3.46 -6.64
C GLU A 109 5.22 4.47 -5.53
N HIS A 110 4.18 4.98 -4.85
CA HIS A 110 4.38 5.91 -3.73
C HIS A 110 5.15 5.28 -2.55
N LEU A 111 4.99 3.99 -2.27
CA LEU A 111 5.77 3.34 -1.22
C LEU A 111 7.21 3.06 -1.65
N GLU A 112 7.44 2.71 -2.91
CA GLU A 112 8.78 2.53 -3.51
C GLU A 112 9.57 3.84 -3.47
N ASP A 113 9.00 4.94 -3.99
CA ASP A 113 9.59 6.28 -3.95
C ASP A 113 9.85 6.74 -2.51
N GLY A 114 8.91 6.47 -1.60
CA GLY A 114 9.04 6.82 -0.19
C GLY A 114 10.22 6.12 0.49
N MET A 115 10.42 4.83 0.21
CA MET A 115 11.56 4.08 0.73
C MET A 115 12.88 4.54 0.10
N GLU A 116 12.92 4.79 -1.21
CA GLU A 116 14.11 5.28 -1.89
C GLU A 116 14.57 6.62 -1.30
N LYS A 117 13.64 7.56 -1.09
CA LYS A 117 13.92 8.87 -0.45
C LYS A 117 14.42 8.73 0.99
N LEU A 118 13.97 7.70 1.70
CA LEU A 118 14.46 7.37 3.05
C LEU A 118 15.81 6.63 3.04
N GLY A 119 16.37 6.35 1.86
CA GLY A 119 17.61 5.59 1.69
C GLY A 119 17.45 4.09 1.99
N MET A 120 16.23 3.57 1.85
CA MET A 120 15.91 2.15 2.04
C MET A 120 15.66 1.49 0.69
N ASP A 121 16.25 0.32 0.47
CA ASP A 121 16.09 -0.41 -0.77
C ASP A 121 14.92 -1.42 -0.66
N PRO A 122 13.89 -1.33 -1.52
CA PRO A 122 12.78 -2.31 -1.54
C PRO A 122 13.25 -3.74 -1.85
N SER A 123 14.31 -3.87 -2.64
CA SER A 123 14.81 -5.14 -3.19
C SER A 123 15.62 -5.93 -2.16
N ASP A 124 16.22 -5.27 -1.16
CA ASP A 124 16.92 -5.94 -0.06
C ASP A 124 15.96 -6.81 0.79
N ALA A 125 14.66 -6.55 0.72
CA ALA A 125 13.62 -7.34 1.37
C ALA A 125 13.25 -8.64 0.64
N GLU A 126 13.66 -8.84 -0.61
CA GLU A 126 13.34 -10.02 -1.44
C GLU A 126 14.19 -11.26 -1.09
N GLY A 127 15.30 -11.09 -0.36
CA GLY A 127 16.31 -12.15 -0.17
C GLY A 127 15.92 -13.39 0.65
N ASP A 128 14.71 -13.45 1.24
CA ASP A 128 14.30 -14.54 2.14
C ASP A 128 12.81 -14.90 1.95
N LEU A 129 12.42 -15.16 0.69
CA LEU A 129 11.10 -15.68 0.30
C LEU A 129 11.22 -16.96 -0.56
N ILE A 130 12.34 -17.67 -0.43
CA ILE A 130 12.63 -18.95 -1.10
C ILE A 130 12.72 -20.07 -0.08
#